data_AF-A0A7J0CUC2-F1
#
_entry.id   AF-A0A7J0CUC2-F1
#
_cell.length_a   1.000
_cell.length_b   1.000
_cell.length_c   1.000
_cell.angle_alpha   90.00
_cell.angle_beta   90.00
_cell.angle_gamma   90.00
#
_symmetry.space_group_name_H-M   'P 1'
#
loop_
_entity.id
_entity.type
_entity.pdbx_description
1 polymer ?
#
loop_
_entity_poly.entity_id
_entity_poly.type
_entity_poly.pdbx_seq_one_letter_code
_entity_poly.pdbx_strand_id
1 'polypeptide(L)'
;MTAPRPSLTLSSTVLEAPDAAELADFYRRLLGWETVQEEPDWVKLLPPGGGSGLGFQTSKPYVPPVWPASLTSQGDQLMMLHLDFEVTDLEAGVAHAVAEGATPAEFQPQGDVRVLFDPVGHPFCLFVRDHVLGETPAISPEWVAEQARDIRTQNPVAAEAVTPDRREAAGTAEPGSGDAVPA
;
A
#
# COMPACT_ATOMS: atom_id res chain seq x y z
N MET A 1 40.86 14.28 -17.56
CA MET A 1 40.35 12.95 -17.92
C MET A 1 39.24 12.63 -16.93
N THR A 2 37.99 12.50 -17.39
CA THR A 2 36.87 12.13 -16.51
C THR A 2 36.94 10.63 -16.28
N ALA A 3 36.87 10.19 -15.02
CA ALA A 3 36.84 8.77 -14.69
C ALA A 3 35.64 8.09 -15.40
N PRO A 4 35.80 6.84 -15.87
CA PRO A 4 34.70 6.11 -16.48
C PRO A 4 33.55 5.93 -15.48
N ARG A 5 32.32 6.15 -15.94
CA ARG A 5 31.12 5.98 -15.11
C ARG A 5 30.93 4.49 -14.80
N PRO A 6 30.63 4.11 -13.54
CA PRO A 6 30.35 2.72 -13.19
C PRO A 6 29.02 2.24 -13.81
N SER A 7 28.90 0.93 -13.99
CA SER A 7 27.65 0.27 -14.36
C SER A 7 26.76 0.11 -13.13
N LEU A 8 25.49 0.53 -13.24
CA LEU A 8 24.46 0.38 -12.20
C LEU A 8 23.24 -0.27 -12.85
N THR A 9 22.66 -1.29 -12.21
CA THR A 9 21.46 -2.00 -12.69
C THR A 9 20.41 -2.01 -11.59
N LEU A 10 19.19 -1.62 -11.92
CA LEU A 10 18.07 -1.72 -10.98
C LEU A 10 17.68 -3.20 -10.84
N SER A 11 17.70 -3.69 -9.59
CA SER A 11 17.34 -5.08 -9.29
C SER A 11 15.83 -5.22 -9.04
N SER A 12 15.31 -4.42 -8.11
CA SER A 12 13.94 -4.51 -7.64
C SER A 12 13.56 -3.28 -6.82
N THR A 13 12.28 -2.93 -6.83
CA THR A 13 11.68 -2.07 -5.80
C THR A 13 11.41 -2.95 -4.58
N VAL A 14 11.64 -2.44 -3.37
CA VAL A 14 11.50 -3.23 -2.12
C VAL A 14 10.40 -2.63 -1.27
N LEU A 15 9.45 -3.46 -0.84
CA LEU A 15 8.37 -3.09 0.07
C LEU A 15 8.65 -3.66 1.47
N GLU A 16 8.55 -2.82 2.50
CA GLU A 16 8.58 -3.29 3.88
C GLU A 16 7.23 -3.88 4.28
N ALA A 17 7.19 -4.92 5.08
CA ALA A 17 5.95 -5.53 5.55
C ALA A 17 6.13 -6.16 6.94
N PRO A 18 5.05 -6.38 7.71
CA PRO A 18 5.13 -7.15 8.96
C PRO A 18 5.64 -8.58 8.75
N ASP A 19 5.34 -9.17 7.58
CA ASP A 19 5.82 -10.49 7.13
C ASP A 19 6.11 -10.44 5.61
N ALA A 20 7.38 -10.65 5.23
CA ALA A 20 7.80 -10.62 3.83
C ALA A 20 7.22 -11.76 2.99
N ALA A 21 7.05 -12.95 3.57
CA ALA A 21 6.58 -14.13 2.86
C ALA A 21 5.08 -14.01 2.53
N GLU A 22 4.27 -13.57 3.51
CA GLU A 22 2.84 -13.34 3.28
C GLU A 22 2.59 -12.29 2.19
N LEU A 23 3.34 -11.18 2.24
CA LEU A 23 3.20 -10.14 1.23
C LEU A 23 3.68 -10.60 -0.15
N ALA A 24 4.82 -11.30 -0.22
CA ALA A 24 5.32 -11.85 -1.47
C ALA A 24 4.33 -12.86 -2.08
N ASP A 25 3.69 -13.69 -1.26
CA ASP A 25 2.69 -14.64 -1.72
C ASP A 25 1.47 -13.96 -2.33
N PHE A 26 1.04 -12.82 -1.78
CA PHE A 26 0.00 -12.00 -2.42
C PHE A 26 0.44 -11.53 -3.81
N TYR A 27 1.59 -10.87 -3.95
CA TYR A 27 2.04 -10.36 -5.24
C TYR A 27 2.36 -11.47 -6.25
N ARG A 28 2.81 -12.64 -5.79
CA ARG A 28 3.00 -13.84 -6.61
C ARG A 28 1.70 -14.27 -7.27
N ARG A 29 0.60 -14.37 -6.52
CA ARG A 29 -0.72 -14.73 -7.07
C ARG A 29 -1.34 -13.62 -7.91
N LEU A 30 -1.20 -12.37 -7.47
CA LEU A 30 -1.68 -11.19 -8.20
C LEU A 30 -1.05 -11.10 -9.60
N LEU A 31 0.28 -11.25 -9.69
CA LEU A 31 1.05 -10.96 -10.91
C LEU A 31 1.45 -12.21 -11.70
N GLY A 32 1.34 -13.41 -11.12
CA GLY A 32 1.86 -14.64 -11.70
C GLY A 32 3.39 -14.65 -11.83
N TRP A 33 4.09 -13.91 -10.97
CA TRP A 33 5.56 -13.82 -10.97
C TRP A 33 6.18 -14.96 -10.16
N GLU A 34 7.45 -15.28 -10.43
CA GLU A 34 8.14 -16.38 -9.75
C GLU A 34 9.02 -15.89 -8.61
N THR A 35 9.05 -16.66 -7.51
CA THR A 35 10.00 -16.46 -6.42
C THR A 35 11.39 -16.89 -6.85
N VAL A 36 12.36 -15.97 -6.79
CA VAL A 36 13.75 -16.23 -7.18
C VAL A 36 14.73 -16.20 -6.02
N GLN A 37 14.29 -15.70 -4.87
CA GLN A 37 15.07 -15.68 -3.63
C GLN A 37 14.09 -15.67 -2.46
N GLU A 38 14.35 -16.52 -1.48
CA GLU A 38 13.53 -16.65 -0.26
C GLU A 38 14.46 -16.92 0.93
N GLU A 39 14.37 -16.04 1.92
CA GLU A 39 15.12 -16.04 3.17
C GLU A 39 14.15 -15.67 4.31
N PRO A 40 14.47 -15.93 5.59
CA PRO A 40 13.52 -15.77 6.70
C PRO A 40 12.83 -14.39 6.79
N ASP A 41 13.52 -13.31 6.42
CA ASP A 41 13.01 -11.93 6.50
C ASP A 41 13.00 -11.22 5.13
N TRP A 42 13.16 -11.98 4.04
CA TRP A 42 13.32 -11.42 2.69
C TRP A 42 12.83 -12.34 1.59
N VAL A 43 12.03 -11.81 0.67
CA VAL A 43 11.59 -12.53 -0.53
C VAL A 43 11.77 -11.66 -1.76
N LYS A 44 12.12 -12.24 -2.90
CA LYS A 44 12.21 -11.54 -4.19
C LYS A 44 11.45 -12.29 -5.28
N LEU A 45 10.60 -11.55 -5.99
CA LEU A 45 9.88 -11.99 -7.17
C LEU A 45 10.45 -11.35 -8.43
N LEU A 46 10.45 -12.07 -9.55
CA LEU A 46 10.80 -11.52 -10.87
C LEU A 46 9.67 -11.72 -11.89
N PRO A 47 9.46 -10.75 -12.80
CA PRO A 47 8.55 -10.92 -13.92
C PRO A 47 9.02 -12.01 -14.88
N PRO A 48 8.09 -12.68 -15.60
CA PRO A 48 8.45 -13.56 -16.70
C PRO A 48 9.22 -12.76 -17.76
N GLY A 49 10.30 -13.34 -18.28
CA GLY A 49 11.19 -12.67 -19.26
C GLY A 49 12.25 -11.77 -18.63
N GLY A 50 12.28 -11.62 -17.30
CA GLY A 50 13.29 -10.86 -16.57
C GLY A 50 13.01 -9.35 -16.54
N GLY A 51 13.92 -8.60 -15.90
CA GLY A 51 13.76 -7.18 -15.61
C GLY A 51 13.81 -6.89 -14.12
N SER A 52 13.42 -5.67 -13.74
CA SER A 52 13.34 -5.28 -12.33
C SER A 52 12.11 -5.91 -11.68
N GLY A 53 12.30 -6.61 -10.57
CA GLY A 53 11.21 -7.25 -9.84
C GLY A 53 10.73 -6.49 -8.61
N LEU A 54 10.05 -7.24 -7.73
CA LEU A 54 9.66 -6.77 -6.40
C LEU A 54 10.43 -7.57 -5.34
N GLY A 55 10.95 -6.85 -4.35
CA GLY A 55 11.50 -7.41 -3.12
C GLY A 55 10.57 -7.09 -1.95
N PHE A 56 10.59 -7.93 -0.93
CA PHE A 56 9.77 -7.83 0.27
C PHE A 56 10.67 -8.03 1.48
N GLN A 57 10.56 -7.14 2.47
CA GLN A 57 11.40 -7.17 3.66
C GLN A 57 10.54 -7.13 4.93
N THR A 58 10.81 -8.06 5.85
CA THR A 58 10.17 -8.07 7.16
C THR A 58 10.66 -6.88 7.99
N SER A 59 9.74 -6.02 8.41
CA SER A 59 9.96 -4.82 9.21
C SER A 59 8.92 -4.78 10.34
N LYS A 60 9.35 -5.12 11.56
CA LYS A 60 8.48 -5.11 12.75
C LYS A 60 7.83 -3.76 13.07
N PRO A 61 8.48 -2.59 12.87
CA PRO A 61 7.85 -1.30 13.12
C PRO A 61 7.02 -0.80 11.92
N TYR A 62 6.64 -1.67 10.98
CA TYR A 62 5.88 -1.27 9.79
C TYR A 62 4.56 -0.60 10.17
N VAL A 63 4.29 0.54 9.52
CA VAL A 63 3.04 1.28 9.59
C VAL A 63 2.54 1.50 8.16
N PRO A 64 1.31 1.11 7.82
CA PRO A 64 0.78 1.28 6.47
C PRO A 64 0.64 2.76 6.11
N PRO A 65 0.91 3.15 4.84
CA PRO A 65 0.63 4.50 4.36
C PRO A 65 -0.88 4.81 4.38
N VAL A 66 -1.22 6.08 4.57
CA VAL A 66 -2.60 6.57 4.46
C VAL A 66 -2.86 7.07 3.04
N TRP A 67 -4.02 6.70 2.49
CA TRP A 67 -4.49 7.21 1.21
C TRP A 67 -5.96 7.70 1.28
N PRO A 68 -6.28 8.89 0.76
CA PRO A 68 -5.33 9.91 0.30
C PRO A 68 -4.60 10.53 1.50
N ALA A 69 -3.34 10.90 1.32
CA ALA A 69 -2.62 11.61 2.36
C ALA A 69 -3.31 12.96 2.68
N SER A 70 -3.60 13.19 3.96
CA SER A 70 -4.11 14.47 4.45
C SER A 70 -2.94 15.46 4.57
N LEU A 71 -3.02 16.59 3.85
CA LEU A 71 -2.00 17.65 3.95
C LEU A 71 -2.02 18.36 5.32
N THR A 72 -3.03 18.09 6.16
CA THR A 72 -3.20 18.72 7.48
C THR A 72 -2.92 17.80 8.65
N SER A 73 -2.79 16.49 8.42
CA SER A 73 -2.49 15.52 9.48
C SER A 73 -0.99 15.48 9.74
N GLN A 74 -0.57 15.80 10.96
CA GLN A 74 0.80 15.59 11.38
C GLN A 74 0.97 14.14 11.84
N GLY A 75 1.90 13.41 11.22
CA GLY A 75 2.28 12.06 11.64
C GLY A 75 1.67 10.91 10.83
N ASP A 76 0.81 11.18 9.84
CA ASP A 76 0.35 10.14 8.92
C ASP A 76 1.52 9.64 8.08
N GLN A 77 1.65 8.32 7.96
CA GLN A 77 2.62 7.74 7.04
C GLN A 77 2.19 8.05 5.61
N LEU A 78 3.07 8.72 4.86
CA LEU A 78 2.81 9.12 3.48
C LEU A 78 3.15 7.98 2.51
N MET A 79 2.42 7.91 1.41
CA MET A 79 2.81 7.08 0.28
C MET A 79 4.13 7.62 -0.32
N MET A 80 5.17 6.79 -0.31
CA MET A 80 6.52 7.17 -0.75
C MET A 80 6.83 6.75 -2.19
N LEU A 81 6.04 5.84 -2.76
CA LEU A 81 6.19 5.33 -4.11
C LEU A 81 4.83 5.06 -4.75
N HIS A 82 4.81 5.09 -6.08
CA HIS A 82 3.72 4.53 -6.87
C HIS A 82 4.13 3.16 -7.38
N LEU A 83 3.24 2.19 -7.24
CA LEU A 83 3.35 0.88 -7.86
C LEU A 83 2.18 0.72 -8.82
N ASP A 84 2.44 0.93 -10.11
CA ASP A 84 1.40 1.00 -11.13
C ASP A 84 1.48 -0.22 -12.07
N PHE A 85 0.38 -0.95 -12.19
CA PHE A 85 0.24 -2.09 -13.09
C PHE A 85 -0.74 -1.77 -14.22
N GLU A 86 -0.26 -1.91 -15.45
CA GLU A 86 -1.12 -1.77 -16.63
C GLU A 86 -2.00 -3.02 -16.77
N VAL A 87 -3.29 -2.81 -16.98
CA VAL A 87 -4.27 -3.86 -17.31
C VAL A 87 -4.98 -3.49 -18.60
N THR A 88 -5.56 -4.48 -19.26
CA THR A 88 -6.38 -4.29 -20.46
C THR A 88 -7.86 -4.10 -20.14
N ASP A 89 -8.28 -4.52 -18.95
CA ASP A 89 -9.63 -4.42 -18.41
C ASP A 89 -9.54 -4.11 -16.91
N LEU A 90 -10.00 -2.91 -16.52
CA LEU A 90 -9.96 -2.49 -15.11
C LEU A 90 -10.91 -3.30 -14.24
N GLU A 91 -12.09 -3.68 -14.73
CA GLU A 91 -13.07 -4.43 -13.95
C GLU A 91 -12.55 -5.83 -13.64
N ALA A 92 -12.06 -6.52 -14.67
CA ALA A 92 -11.43 -7.82 -14.50
C ALA A 92 -10.17 -7.73 -13.61
N GLY A 93 -9.35 -6.71 -13.81
CA GLY A 93 -8.14 -6.48 -13.01
C GLY A 93 -8.45 -6.25 -11.52
N VAL A 94 -9.43 -5.40 -11.21
CA VAL A 94 -9.85 -5.15 -9.82
C VAL A 94 -10.48 -6.40 -9.21
N ALA A 95 -11.37 -7.09 -9.94
CA ALA A 95 -11.98 -8.32 -9.45
C ALA A 95 -10.94 -9.40 -9.11
N HIS A 96 -9.92 -9.57 -9.96
CA HIS A 96 -8.78 -10.47 -9.71
C HIS A 96 -8.00 -10.03 -8.47
N ALA A 97 -7.59 -8.76 -8.39
CA ALA A 97 -6.85 -8.25 -7.24
C ALA A 97 -7.60 -8.46 -5.92
N VAL A 98 -8.91 -8.20 -5.92
CA VAL A 98 -9.79 -8.43 -4.77
C VAL A 98 -9.86 -9.89 -4.39
N ALA A 99 -10.03 -10.79 -5.37
CA ALA A 99 -10.05 -12.23 -5.11
C ALA A 99 -8.74 -12.74 -4.46
N GLU A 100 -7.61 -12.10 -4.77
CA GLU A 100 -6.30 -12.43 -4.20
C GLU A 100 -6.02 -11.80 -2.83
N GLY A 101 -6.88 -10.87 -2.38
CA GLY A 101 -6.82 -10.25 -1.04
C GLY A 101 -6.60 -8.75 -1.02
N ALA A 102 -6.63 -8.07 -2.17
CA ALA A 102 -6.55 -6.60 -2.22
C ALA A 102 -7.86 -5.95 -1.76
N THR A 103 -7.78 -4.72 -1.26
CA THR A 103 -8.95 -3.91 -0.90
C THR A 103 -8.99 -2.64 -1.74
N PRO A 104 -10.08 -2.33 -2.47
CA PRO A 104 -10.17 -1.07 -3.20
C PRO A 104 -10.18 0.13 -2.24
N ALA A 105 -9.44 1.18 -2.59
CA ALA A 105 -9.49 2.43 -1.84
C ALA A 105 -10.85 3.12 -2.02
N GLU A 106 -11.34 3.76 -0.97
CA GLU A 106 -12.61 4.50 -1.03
C GLU A 106 -12.51 5.74 -1.94
N PHE A 107 -11.37 6.43 -1.91
CA PHE A 107 -11.09 7.57 -2.76
C PHE A 107 -10.34 7.15 -4.04
N GLN A 108 -10.92 7.46 -5.19
CA GLN A 108 -10.37 7.19 -6.52
C GLN A 108 -10.13 8.51 -7.28
N PRO A 109 -8.88 8.85 -7.66
CA PRO A 109 -8.57 10.17 -8.20
C PRO A 109 -8.89 10.33 -9.69
N GLN A 110 -8.96 9.23 -10.46
CA GLN A 110 -9.00 9.23 -11.93
C GLN A 110 -9.95 8.14 -12.46
N GLY A 111 -10.50 8.33 -13.67
CA GLY A 111 -11.48 7.41 -14.26
C GLY A 111 -10.89 6.11 -14.79
N ASP A 112 -9.61 6.14 -15.15
CA ASP A 112 -8.81 5.11 -15.80
C ASP A 112 -7.77 4.44 -14.88
N VAL A 113 -7.76 4.82 -13.61
CA VAL A 113 -6.87 4.28 -12.59
C VAL A 113 -7.68 3.81 -11.39
N ARG A 114 -7.39 2.62 -10.87
CA ARG A 114 -7.95 2.14 -9.61
C ARG A 114 -6.85 1.94 -8.59
N VAL A 115 -6.98 2.66 -7.48
CA VAL A 115 -6.12 2.54 -6.30
C VAL A 115 -6.66 1.43 -5.42
N LEU A 116 -5.82 0.47 -5.07
CA LEU A 116 -6.10 -0.61 -4.14
C LEU A 116 -5.02 -0.67 -3.07
N PHE A 117 -5.32 -1.33 -1.97
CA PHE A 117 -4.37 -1.71 -0.94
C PHE A 117 -4.06 -3.19 -1.05
N ASP A 118 -2.79 -3.55 -0.93
CA ASP A 118 -2.40 -4.94 -0.66
C ASP A 118 -2.78 -5.34 0.79
N PRO A 119 -2.61 -6.62 1.20
CA PRO A 119 -3.05 -7.09 2.51
C PRO A 119 -2.42 -6.39 3.71
N VAL A 120 -1.30 -5.70 3.52
CA VAL A 120 -0.63 -4.95 4.60
C VAL A 120 -0.79 -3.44 4.46
N GLY A 121 -1.50 -2.96 3.43
CA GLY A 121 -1.89 -1.56 3.30
C GLY A 121 -1.05 -0.72 2.35
N HIS A 122 -0.15 -1.30 1.54
CA HIS A 122 0.52 -0.49 0.51
C HIS A 122 -0.48 -0.13 -0.60
N PRO A 123 -0.57 1.16 -0.97
CA PRO A 123 -1.33 1.55 -2.14
C PRO A 123 -0.60 1.10 -3.42
N PHE A 124 -1.35 0.50 -4.34
CA PHE A 124 -0.93 0.23 -5.72
C PHE A 124 -2.06 0.57 -6.68
N CYS A 125 -1.72 0.80 -7.95
CA CYS A 125 -2.68 1.19 -8.98
C CYS A 125 -2.81 0.10 -10.04
N LEU A 126 -4.04 -0.13 -10.50
CA LEU A 126 -4.31 -0.72 -11.81
C LEU A 126 -4.70 0.40 -12.77
N PHE A 127 -4.16 0.43 -13.98
CA PHE A 127 -4.48 1.46 -14.96
C PHE A 127 -4.62 0.92 -16.38
N VAL A 128 -5.37 1.62 -17.22
CA VAL A 128 -5.43 1.39 -18.68
C VAL A 128 -4.76 2.54 -19.42
N ARG A 129 -3.96 2.27 -20.45
CA ARG A 129 -3.16 3.31 -21.15
C ARG A 129 -4.00 4.23 -22.05
N ASP A 130 -5.12 3.75 -22.58
CA ASP A 130 -5.88 4.41 -23.65
C ASP A 130 -7.26 4.95 -23.20
N HIS A 131 -7.33 5.63 -22.06
CA HIS A 131 -8.58 6.30 -21.68
C HIS A 131 -8.74 7.64 -22.42
N VAL A 132 -9.83 7.81 -23.16
CA VAL A 132 -10.14 9.07 -23.83
C VAL A 132 -10.73 10.05 -22.82
N LEU A 133 -10.11 11.23 -22.68
CA LEU A 133 -10.62 12.32 -21.85
C LEU A 133 -12.08 12.67 -22.23
N GLY A 134 -13.01 12.53 -21.28
CA GLY A 134 -14.43 12.82 -21.45
C GLY A 134 -15.33 11.60 -21.62
N GLU A 135 -14.77 10.39 -21.71
CA GLU A 135 -15.53 9.15 -21.65
C GLU A 135 -15.93 8.78 -20.21
N THR A 136 -16.98 7.96 -20.10
CA THR A 136 -17.38 7.37 -18.82
C THR A 136 -16.20 6.60 -18.25
N PRO A 137 -15.91 6.73 -16.94
CA PRO A 137 -14.88 5.93 -16.30
C PRO A 137 -15.02 4.46 -16.69
N ALA A 138 -13.90 3.81 -17.02
CA ALA A 138 -13.90 2.41 -17.44
C ALA A 138 -14.51 1.46 -16.40
N ILE A 139 -14.72 1.93 -15.17
CA ILE A 139 -15.54 1.29 -14.14
C ILE A 139 -16.13 2.36 -13.21
N SER A 140 -17.34 2.18 -12.69
CA SER A 140 -17.96 3.25 -11.91
C SER A 140 -17.49 3.29 -10.44
N PRO A 141 -17.39 4.47 -9.80
CA PRO A 141 -17.05 4.58 -8.38
C PRO A 141 -18.03 3.82 -7.47
N GLU A 142 -19.31 3.74 -7.84
CA GLU A 142 -20.29 2.97 -7.05
C GLU A 142 -20.00 1.46 -7.07
N TRP A 143 -19.57 0.89 -8.19
CA TRP A 143 -19.16 -0.51 -8.27
C TRP A 143 -17.96 -0.77 -7.36
N VAL A 144 -16.98 0.15 -7.36
CA VAL A 144 -15.79 0.04 -6.49
C VAL A 144 -16.20 0.08 -5.02
N ALA A 145 -17.12 0.98 -4.66
CA ALA A 145 -17.64 1.08 -3.30
C ALA A 145 -18.46 -0.16 -2.90
N GLU A 146 -19.17 -0.79 -3.84
CA GLU A 146 -19.89 -2.06 -3.63
C GLU A 146 -18.90 -3.20 -3.35
N GLN A 147 -17.90 -3.39 -4.21
CA GLN A 147 -16.85 -4.39 -3.98
C GLN A 147 -16.14 -4.18 -2.63
N ALA A 148 -15.79 -2.95 -2.28
CA ALA A 148 -15.16 -2.64 -1.01
C ALA A 148 -16.06 -2.97 0.20
N ARG A 149 -17.38 -2.78 0.10
CA ARG A 149 -18.33 -3.18 1.15
C ARG A 149 -18.42 -4.70 1.26
N ASP A 150 -18.54 -5.39 0.14
CA ASP A 150 -18.66 -6.85 0.10
C ASP A 150 -17.45 -7.52 0.76
N ILE A 151 -16.24 -7.05 0.46
CA ILE A 151 -15.01 -7.53 1.11
C ILE A 151 -15.07 -7.35 2.63
N ARG A 152 -15.43 -6.15 3.12
CA ARG A 152 -15.56 -5.90 4.56
C ARG A 152 -16.56 -6.84 5.23
N THR A 153 -17.62 -7.24 4.52
CA THR A 153 -18.62 -8.19 5.05
C THR A 153 -18.16 -9.64 5.01
N GLN A 154 -17.35 -10.04 4.02
CA GLN A 154 -16.87 -11.40 3.85
C GLN A 154 -15.63 -11.72 4.70
N ASN A 155 -14.82 -10.70 5.02
CA ASN A 155 -13.61 -10.86 5.82
C ASN A 155 -13.54 -9.80 6.94
N PRO A 156 -14.17 -10.05 8.10
CA PRO A 156 -14.25 -9.06 9.19
C PRO A 156 -12.88 -8.75 9.82
N VAL A 157 -11.86 -9.60 9.64
CA VAL A 157 -10.51 -9.41 10.19
C VAL A 157 -9.72 -8.32 9.43
N ALA A 158 -10.00 -8.14 8.13
CA ALA A 158 -9.38 -7.06 7.35
C ALA A 158 -9.90 -5.65 7.75
N ALA A 159 -11.09 -5.58 8.35
CA ALA A 159 -11.69 -4.32 8.78
C ALA A 159 -11.15 -3.80 10.13
N GLU A 160 -10.59 -4.66 10.98
CA GLU A 160 -10.08 -4.29 12.31
C GLU A 160 -8.62 -3.79 12.31
N ALA A 161 -7.89 -3.90 11.20
CA ALA A 161 -6.51 -3.42 11.09
C ALA A 161 -6.37 -1.88 11.08
N VAL A 162 -7.49 -1.14 11.09
CA VAL A 162 -7.52 0.33 11.17
C VAL A 162 -8.43 0.78 12.31
N THR A 163 -7.98 0.56 13.54
CA THR A 163 -8.39 1.42 14.66
C THR A 163 -7.14 1.85 15.42
N PRO A 164 -6.70 3.11 15.32
CA PRO A 164 -5.68 3.62 16.21
C PRO A 164 -6.24 3.63 17.65
N ASP A 165 -5.52 2.99 18.57
CA ASP A 165 -5.88 2.93 19.99
C ASP A 165 -6.01 4.35 20.54
N ARG A 166 -7.20 4.67 21.06
CA ARG A 166 -7.55 5.99 21.58
C ARG A 166 -7.11 6.17 23.03
N ARG A 167 -5.96 5.62 23.42
CA ARG A 167 -5.43 5.73 24.77
C ARG A 167 -3.98 6.19 24.77
N GLU A 168 -3.80 7.50 24.66
CA GLU A 168 -2.85 8.26 25.49
C GLU A 168 -3.12 9.76 25.33
N ALA A 169 -4.29 10.19 25.81
CA ALA A 169 -4.60 11.60 26.03
C ALA A 169 -5.31 11.75 27.37
N ALA A 170 -4.62 11.41 28.45
CA ALA A 170 -5.02 11.79 29.80
C ALA A 170 -3.75 12.23 30.55
N GLY A 171 -3.60 13.55 30.70
CA GLY A 171 -2.41 14.18 31.25
C GLY A 171 -2.18 13.87 32.72
N THR A 172 -0.91 13.84 33.09
CA THR A 172 -0.45 13.99 34.47
C THR A 172 -0.04 15.45 34.66
N ALA A 173 -0.90 16.20 35.36
CA ALA A 173 -0.55 17.50 35.91
C ALA A 173 0.22 17.28 37.23
N GLU A 174 1.45 17.77 37.30
CA GLU A 174 2.24 17.87 38.54
C GLU A 174 1.89 19.18 39.27
N PRO A 175 1.65 19.18 40.60
CA PRO A 175 1.49 20.41 41.36
C PRO A 175 2.84 20.88 41.91
N GLY A 176 3.43 21.90 41.30
CA GLY A 176 4.61 22.60 41.82
C GLY A 176 4.23 23.60 42.90
N SER A 177 4.50 23.23 44.15
CA SER A 177 4.36 23.99 45.39
C SER A 177 5.00 25.39 45.33
N GLY A 178 4.25 26.40 45.77
CA GLY A 178 4.80 27.68 46.16
C GLY A 178 5.43 27.60 47.54
N ASP A 179 6.66 28.08 47.65
CA ASP A 179 7.22 28.51 48.93
C ASP A 179 7.39 30.03 48.91
N ALA A 180 6.74 30.65 49.89
CA ALA A 180 6.78 32.06 50.18
C ALA A 180 8.16 32.46 50.71
N VAL A 181 8.65 33.61 50.26
CA VAL A 181 9.66 34.40 50.97
C VAL A 181 8.92 35.27 51.98
N PRO A 182 9.30 35.31 53.28
CA PRO A 182 8.88 36.38 54.15
C PRO A 182 10.06 37.24 54.63
N ALA A 183 9.84 38.55 54.60
CA ALA A 183 9.97 39.35 55.81
C ALA A 183 8.57 39.89 56.14
#